data_AF-W6T6Y8-F1
#
_entry.id   AF-W6T6Y8-F1
#
_cell.length_a   1.000
_cell.length_b   1.000
_cell.length_c   1.000
_cell.angle_alpha   90.00
_cell.angle_beta   90.00
_cell.angle_gamma   90.00
#
_symmetry.space_group_name_H-M   'P 1'
#
loop_
_entity.id
_entity.type
_entity.pdbx_description
1 polymer ?
#
loop_
_entity_poly.entity_id
_entity_poly.type
_entity_poly.pdbx_seq_one_letter_code
_entity_poly.pdbx_strand_id
1 'polypeptide(L)'
;MKLTRLVAFALVSFFCYGIVNWMMSTYHFHLQTTRLSTAEMWQGLLIALVLYLVGILAIYVNRMLGFYVLGLVLIIYSLGLISALMSGYQSDAAMEIKLALEVIVAIGLVLNFYTLVLLTRERHQTK
;
A
#
# COMPACT_ATOMS: atom_id res chain seq x y z
N MET A 1 10.45 19.84 -9.19
CA MET A 1 9.42 18.89 -9.68
C MET A 1 9.61 17.42 -9.23
N LYS A 2 10.46 17.09 -8.25
CA LYS A 2 10.76 15.69 -7.87
C LYS A 2 10.01 15.18 -6.63
N LEU A 3 9.81 16.02 -5.60
CA LEU A 3 9.08 15.63 -4.38
C LEU A 3 7.60 15.37 -4.63
N THR A 4 6.97 16.22 -5.44
CA THR A 4 5.54 16.14 -5.78
C THR A 4 5.18 14.84 -6.49
N ARG A 5 6.07 14.31 -7.34
CA ARG A 5 5.87 13.00 -7.99
C ARG A 5 5.95 11.87 -6.99
N LEU A 6 6.91 11.91 -6.07
CA LEU A 6 7.13 10.88 -5.07
C LEU A 6 5.94 10.80 -4.08
N VAL A 7 5.43 11.97 -3.67
CA VAL A 7 4.22 12.10 -2.86
C VAL A 7 2.99 11.62 -3.64
N ALA A 8 2.86 11.98 -4.93
CA ALA A 8 1.76 11.54 -5.78
C ALA A 8 1.73 10.01 -5.95
N PHE A 9 2.87 9.37 -6.21
CA PHE A 9 2.92 7.91 -6.32
C PHE A 9 2.58 7.21 -4.99
N ALA A 10 3.10 7.72 -3.87
CA ALA A 10 2.74 7.18 -2.57
C ALA A 10 1.24 7.38 -2.24
N LEU A 11 0.62 8.47 -2.74
CA LEU A 11 -0.82 8.72 -2.63
C LEU A 11 -1.62 7.70 -3.47
N VAL A 12 -1.17 7.40 -4.69
CA VAL A 12 -1.78 6.36 -5.53
C VAL A 12 -1.66 4.98 -4.88
N SER A 13 -0.51 4.66 -4.29
CA SER A 13 -0.33 3.41 -3.53
C SER A 13 -1.26 3.30 -2.32
N PHE A 14 -1.49 4.41 -1.61
CA PHE A 14 -2.48 4.46 -0.53
C PHE A 14 -3.90 4.16 -1.05
N PHE A 15 -4.28 4.72 -2.20
CA PHE A 15 -5.57 4.39 -2.83
C PHE A 15 -5.66 2.92 -3.25
N CYS A 16 -4.62 2.34 -3.87
CA CYS A 16 -4.59 0.92 -4.18
C CYS A 16 -4.75 0.06 -2.93
N TYR A 17 -4.05 0.38 -1.85
CA TYR A 17 -4.17 -0.32 -0.56
C TYR A 17 -5.57 -0.19 0.05
N GLY A 18 -6.18 0.99 -0.04
CA GLY A 18 -7.55 1.24 0.41
C GLY A 18 -8.59 0.43 -0.37
N ILE A 19 -8.47 0.38 -1.71
CA ILE A 19 -9.34 -0.41 -2.58
C ILE A 19 -9.20 -1.91 -2.26
N VAL A 20 -7.97 -2.41 -2.10
CA VAL A 20 -7.73 -3.82 -1.73
C VAL A 20 -8.34 -4.13 -0.36
N ASN A 21 -8.13 -3.28 0.65
CA ASN A 21 -8.75 -3.48 1.97
C ASN A 21 -10.28 -3.47 1.91
N TRP A 22 -10.85 -2.57 1.09
CA TRP A 22 -12.28 -2.51 0.90
C TRP A 22 -12.84 -3.75 0.19
N MET A 23 -12.14 -4.28 -0.80
CA MET A 23 -12.48 -5.55 -1.45
C MET A 23 -12.42 -6.73 -0.48
N MET A 24 -11.39 -6.80 0.38
CA MET A 24 -11.26 -7.88 1.37
C MET A 24 -12.35 -7.83 2.45
N SER A 25 -12.80 -6.63 2.83
CA SER A 25 -13.83 -6.42 3.87
C SER A 25 -15.26 -6.58 3.35
N THR A 26 -15.48 -6.37 2.05
CA THR A 26 -16.83 -6.41 1.49
C THR A 26 -17.38 -7.84 1.51
N TYR A 27 -18.48 -8.00 2.25
CA TYR A 27 -19.19 -9.26 2.52
C TYR A 27 -19.56 -10.06 1.26
N HIS A 28 -19.68 -9.40 0.11
CA HIS A 28 -19.99 -10.06 -1.17
C HIS A 28 -18.87 -10.93 -1.73
N PHE A 29 -17.62 -10.68 -1.33
CA PHE A 29 -16.47 -11.25 -2.04
C PHE A 29 -15.96 -12.55 -1.44
N HIS A 30 -16.37 -12.98 -0.24
CA HIS A 30 -15.91 -14.22 0.41
C HIS A 30 -14.39 -14.44 0.38
N LEU A 31 -13.58 -13.37 0.30
CA LEU A 31 -12.12 -13.40 0.10
C LEU A 31 -11.31 -13.87 1.33
N GLN A 32 -11.99 -14.26 2.40
CA GLN A 32 -11.39 -14.67 3.67
C GLN A 32 -12.14 -15.83 4.34
N THR A 33 -11.38 -16.81 4.83
CA THR A 33 -11.85 -17.92 5.68
C THR A 33 -12.22 -17.44 7.10
N THR A 34 -11.61 -16.37 7.58
CA THR A 34 -11.87 -15.73 8.87
C THR A 34 -12.44 -14.34 8.66
N ARG A 35 -13.62 -14.06 9.23
CA ARG A 35 -14.28 -12.74 9.15
C ARG A 35 -13.34 -11.66 9.72
N LEU A 36 -12.70 -10.86 8.88
CA LEU A 36 -12.18 -9.57 9.33
C LEU A 36 -13.38 -8.69 9.70
N SER A 37 -13.37 -8.19 10.93
CA SER A 37 -14.35 -7.21 11.37
C SER A 37 -14.17 -5.94 10.53
N THR A 38 -15.26 -5.28 10.17
CA THR A 38 -15.21 -3.94 9.53
C THR A 38 -14.37 -2.95 10.36
N ALA A 39 -14.29 -3.13 11.68
CA ALA A 39 -13.42 -2.36 12.56
C ALA A 39 -11.91 -2.56 12.29
N GLU A 40 -11.49 -3.79 11.99
CA GLU A 40 -10.09 -4.11 11.66
C GLU A 40 -9.68 -3.55 10.30
N MET A 41 -10.62 -3.53 9.33
CA MET A 41 -10.42 -2.84 8.05
C MET A 41 -10.19 -1.33 8.26
N TRP A 42 -11.08 -0.67 9.03
CA TRP A 42 -10.93 0.76 9.32
C TRP A 42 -9.64 1.06 10.08
N GLN A 43 -9.23 0.17 10.99
CA GLN A 43 -7.97 0.28 11.70
C GLN A 43 -6.76 0.17 10.75
N GLY A 44 -6.75 -0.80 9.84
CA GLY A 44 -5.68 -0.94 8.83
C GLY A 44 -5.60 0.27 7.90
N LEU A 45 -6.75 0.81 7.50
CA LEU A 45 -6.84 1.99 6.64
C LEU A 45 -6.39 3.27 7.37
N LEU A 46 -6.75 3.42 8.66
CA LEU A 46 -6.27 4.49 9.54
C LEU A 46 -4.77 4.41 9.77
N ILE A 47 -4.23 3.22 10.05
CA ILE A 47 -2.79 2.99 10.22
C ILE A 47 -2.06 3.38 8.93
N ALA A 48 -2.58 2.97 7.77
CA ALA A 48 -2.01 3.34 6.50
C ALA A 48 -2.01 4.86 6.29
N LEU A 49 -3.13 5.54 6.59
CA LEU A 49 -3.23 6.99 6.47
C LEU A 49 -2.23 7.72 7.39
N VAL A 50 -2.12 7.29 8.64
CA VAL A 50 -1.17 7.86 9.61
C VAL A 50 0.26 7.64 9.13
N LEU A 51 0.61 6.43 8.69
CA LEU A 51 1.94 6.11 8.15
C LEU A 51 2.29 6.99 6.93
N TYR A 52 1.31 7.25 6.06
CA TYR A 52 1.49 8.16 4.92
C TYR A 52 1.78 9.60 5.35
N LEU A 53 0.98 10.13 6.29
CA LEU A 53 1.18 11.47 6.84
C LEU A 53 2.53 11.61 7.55
N VAL A 54 2.92 10.58 8.31
CA VAL A 54 4.23 10.52 8.97
C VAL A 54 5.37 10.51 7.94
N GLY A 55 5.23 9.78 6.83
CA GLY A 55 6.20 9.79 5.74
C GLY A 55 6.38 11.18 5.10
N ILE A 56 5.28 11.90 4.86
CA ILE A 56 5.33 13.28 4.33
C ILE A 56 5.98 14.24 5.34
N LEU A 57 5.55 14.19 6.60
CA LEU A 57 6.10 15.03 7.66
C LEU A 57 7.60 14.77 7.84
N ALA A 58 8.02 13.51 7.80
CA ALA A 58 9.44 13.14 7.92
C ALA A 58 10.29 13.74 6.79
N ILE A 59 9.80 13.76 5.54
CA ILE A 59 10.47 14.45 4.43
C ILE A 59 10.59 15.95 4.70
N TYR A 60 9.51 16.56 5.20
CA TYR A 60 9.44 18.00 5.43
C TYR A 60 10.40 18.43 6.54
N VAL A 61 10.49 17.64 7.62
CA VAL A 61 11.40 17.90 8.75
C VAL A 61 12.85 17.63 8.36
N ASN A 62 13.15 16.47 7.77
CA ASN A 62 14.50 16.14 7.36
C ASN A 62 14.47 15.22 6.15
N ARG A 63 14.96 15.74 5.01
CA ARG A 63 14.97 15.05 3.73
C ARG A 63 15.58 13.65 3.83
N MET A 64 16.65 13.44 4.59
CA MET A 64 17.26 12.12 4.77
C MET A 64 16.38 11.15 5.56
N LEU A 65 15.82 11.58 6.70
CA LEU A 65 14.94 10.74 7.52
C LEU A 65 13.64 10.40 6.77
N GLY A 66 13.08 11.36 6.04
CA GLY A 66 11.91 11.16 5.18
C GLY A 66 12.09 10.06 4.15
N PHE A 67 13.30 9.89 3.58
CA PHE A 67 13.57 8.79 2.68
C PHE A 67 13.48 7.42 3.37
N TYR A 68 14.04 7.28 4.58
CA TYR A 68 13.97 6.02 5.32
C TYR A 68 12.55 5.70 5.77
N VAL A 69 11.83 6.70 6.29
CA VAL A 69 10.45 6.53 6.76
C VAL A 69 9.53 6.18 5.59
N LEU A 70 9.60 6.89 4.46
CA LEU A 70 8.79 6.54 3.29
C LEU A 70 9.13 5.16 2.72
N GLY A 71 10.41 4.81 2.65
CA GLY A 71 10.82 3.47 2.22
C GLY A 71 10.19 2.38 3.10
N LEU A 72 10.18 2.59 4.42
CA LEU A 72 9.55 1.69 5.38
C LEU A 72 8.03 1.62 5.19
N VAL A 73 7.36 2.76 4.99
CA VAL A 73 5.91 2.80 4.70
C VAL A 73 5.57 2.01 3.43
N LEU A 74 6.35 2.16 2.37
CA LEU A 74 6.16 1.41 1.11
C LEU A 74 6.34 -0.10 1.30
N ILE A 75 7.28 -0.52 2.15
CA ILE A 75 7.47 -1.93 2.49
C ILE A 75 6.24 -2.46 3.25
N ILE A 76 5.75 -1.73 4.26
CA ILE A 76 4.55 -2.10 5.02
C ILE A 76 3.35 -2.25 4.07
N TYR A 77 3.15 -1.30 3.15
CA TYR A 77 2.06 -1.38 2.18
C TYR A 77 2.19 -2.60 1.27
N SER A 78 3.40 -2.88 0.80
CA SER A 78 3.67 -4.07 -0.04
C SER A 78 3.38 -5.36 0.70
N LEU A 79 3.79 -5.46 1.97
CA LEU A 79 3.47 -6.60 2.83
C LEU A 79 1.95 -6.76 3.01
N GLY A 80 1.24 -5.67 3.26
CA GLY A 80 -0.22 -5.70 3.38
C GLY A 80 -0.93 -6.14 2.09
N LEU A 81 -0.43 -5.73 0.92
CA LEU A 81 -0.93 -6.19 -0.39
C LEU A 81 -0.66 -7.68 -0.60
N ILE A 82 0.52 -8.17 -0.23
CA ILE A 82 0.87 -9.60 -0.31
C ILE A 82 -0.01 -10.42 0.66
N SER A 83 -0.24 -9.94 1.87
CA SER A 83 -1.15 -10.60 2.82
C SER A 83 -2.58 -10.69 2.27
N ALA A 84 -3.07 -9.63 1.63
CA ALA A 84 -4.37 -9.65 0.97
C ALA A 84 -4.43 -10.67 -0.17
N LEU A 85 -3.36 -10.77 -0.96
CA LEU A 85 -3.22 -11.75 -2.04
C LEU A 85 -3.25 -13.19 -1.51
N MET A 86 -2.43 -13.50 -0.50
CA MET A 86 -2.38 -14.83 0.13
C MET A 86 -3.74 -15.24 0.69
N SER A 87 -4.47 -14.28 1.27
CA SER A 87 -5.82 -14.49 1.76
C SER A 87 -6.82 -14.75 0.64
N GLY A 88 -6.75 -14.02 -0.47
CA GLY A 88 -7.59 -14.27 -1.65
C GLY A 88 -7.35 -15.64 -2.29
N TYR A 89 -6.11 -16.17 -2.23
CA TYR A 89 -5.78 -17.53 -2.69
C TYR A 89 -6.44 -18.61 -1.83
N GLN A 90 -6.50 -18.42 -0.51
CA GLN A 90 -7.07 -19.39 0.45
C GLN A 90 -8.61 -19.36 0.53
N SER A 91 -9.26 -18.45 -0.17
CA SER A 91 -10.70 -18.22 -0.05
C SER A 91 -11.51 -18.92 -1.15
N ASP A 92 -12.80 -19.17 -0.90
CA ASP A 92 -13.76 -19.68 -1.91
C ASP A 92 -14.41 -18.58 -2.78
N ALA A 93 -13.81 -17.39 -2.85
CA ALA A 93 -14.30 -16.28 -3.68
C ALA A 93 -14.39 -16.65 -5.17
N ALA A 94 -15.35 -16.06 -5.89
CA ALA A 94 -15.49 -16.30 -7.32
C ALA A 94 -14.23 -15.88 -8.08
N MET A 95 -13.88 -16.63 -9.12
CA MET A 95 -12.60 -16.50 -9.84
C MET A 95 -12.36 -15.08 -10.40
N GLU A 96 -13.42 -14.40 -10.84
CA GLU A 96 -13.35 -13.02 -11.34
C GLU A 96 -12.88 -12.01 -10.28
N ILE A 97 -13.30 -12.21 -9.03
CA ILE A 97 -12.97 -11.34 -7.90
C ILE A 97 -11.51 -11.55 -7.49
N LYS A 98 -11.04 -12.80 -7.50
CA LYS A 98 -9.63 -13.13 -7.27
C LYS A 98 -8.73 -12.52 -8.33
N LEU A 99 -9.13 -12.61 -9.59
CA LEU A 99 -8.39 -12.00 -10.71
C LEU A 99 -8.34 -10.47 -10.58
N ALA A 100 -9.45 -9.82 -10.24
CA ALA A 100 -9.48 -8.39 -9.99
C ALA A 100 -8.56 -7.97 -8.82
N LEU A 101 -8.60 -8.73 -7.72
CA LEU A 101 -7.71 -8.53 -6.57
C LEU A 101 -6.24 -8.65 -6.98
N GLU A 102 -5.89 -9.69 -7.74
CA GLU A 102 -4.53 -9.91 -8.24
C GLU A 102 -4.03 -8.75 -9.09
N VAL A 103 -4.85 -8.28 -10.03
CA VAL A 103 -4.49 -7.16 -10.91
C VAL A 103 -4.25 -5.88 -10.09
N ILE A 104 -5.13 -5.57 -9.13
CA ILE A 104 -5.00 -4.37 -8.30
C ILE A 104 -3.78 -4.48 -7.37
N VAL A 105 -3.54 -5.65 -6.78
CA VAL A 105 -2.36 -5.93 -5.96
C VAL A 105 -1.08 -5.79 -6.79
N ALA A 106 -1.05 -6.36 -7.99
CA ALA A 106 0.10 -6.28 -8.89
C ALA A 106 0.41 -4.83 -9.28
N ILE A 107 -0.61 -4.05 -9.63
CA ILE A 107 -0.45 -2.61 -9.92
C ILE A 107 0.09 -1.87 -8.68
N GLY A 108 -0.47 -2.12 -7.50
CA GLY A 108 -0.02 -1.52 -6.24
C GLY A 108 1.44 -1.86 -5.92
N LEU A 109 1.86 -3.11 -6.12
CA LEU A 109 3.24 -3.54 -5.93
C LEU A 109 4.20 -2.93 -6.94
N VAL A 110 3.83 -2.85 -8.22
CA VAL A 110 4.63 -2.20 -9.25
C VAL A 110 4.84 -0.72 -8.93
N LEU A 111 3.78 -0.02 -8.49
CA LEU A 111 3.86 1.39 -8.09
C LEU A 111 4.73 1.57 -6.84
N ASN A 112 4.59 0.71 -5.83
CA ASN A 112 5.44 0.73 -4.64
C ASN A 112 6.91 0.53 -4.99
N PHE A 113 7.20 -0.49 -5.81
CA PHE A 113 8.55 -0.79 -6.25
C PHE A 113 9.14 0.37 -7.07
N TYR A 114 8.38 0.93 -8.00
CA TYR A 114 8.80 2.09 -8.79
C TYR A 114 9.11 3.30 -7.91
N THR A 115 8.28 3.57 -6.90
CA THR A 115 8.47 4.66 -5.95
C THR A 115 9.74 4.44 -5.11
N LEU A 116 10.02 3.19 -4.72
CA LEU A 116 11.22 2.81 -3.96
C LEU A 116 12.50 2.95 -4.79
N VAL A 117 12.46 2.56 -6.07
CA VAL A 117 13.56 2.78 -7.03
C VAL A 117 13.83 4.27 -7.23
N LEU A 118 12.77 5.08 -7.40
CA LEU A 118 12.89 6.54 -7.47
C LEU A 118 13.50 7.12 -6.20
N LEU A 119 13.04 6.71 -5.03
CA LEU A 119 13.60 7.08 -3.72
C LEU A 119 15.12 6.81 -3.66
N THR A 120 15.52 5.61 -4.07
CA THR A 120 16.92 5.15 -4.01
C THR A 120 17.79 5.92 -5.01
N ARG A 121 17.28 6.19 -6.21
CA ARG A 121 17.96 6.98 -7.24
C ARG A 121 18.15 8.42 -6.81
N GLU A 122 17.16 9.02 -6.18
CA GLU A 122 17.25 10.40 -5.66
C GLU A 122 18.26 10.51 -4.51
N ARG A 123 18.36 9.51 -3.63
CA ARG A 123 19.43 9.45 -2.62
C ARG A 123 20.81 9.50 -3.26
N HIS A 124 21.02 8.76 -4.36
CA HIS A 124 22.29 8.69 -5.06
C HIS A 124 22.70 10.01 -5.72
N GLN A 125 21.74 10.87 -6.09
CA GLN A 125 22.02 12.20 -6.64
C GLN A 125 22.18 13.30 -5.57
N THR A 126 21.87 13.00 -4.32
CA THR A 126 22.00 13.95 -3.20
C THR A 126 23.26 13.69 -2.35
N LYS A 127 24.03 12.64 -2.68
CA LYS A 127 25.40 12.44 -2.19
C LYS A 127 26.37 13.10 -3.16
#